data_AF-A0A2G9TWQ8-F1
#
_entry.id   AF-A0A2G9TWQ8-F1
#
_cell.length_a   1.000
_cell.length_b   1.000
_cell.length_c   1.000
_cell.angle_alpha   90.00
_cell.angle_beta   90.00
_cell.angle_gamma   90.00
#
_symmetry.space_group_name_H-M   'P 1'
#
loop_
_entity.id
_entity.type
_entity.pdbx_description
1 polymer ?
#
loop_
_entity_poly.entity_id
_entity_poly.type
_entity_poly.pdbx_seq_one_letter_code
_entity_poly.pdbx_strand_id
1 'polypeptide(L)'
;MAELEVLLQHVKDENLKLTLPFGIGMHHAGLSSNERAIVEQLFLEKKIQVLIATATLAWGINMPAHLVIVKGTEYFDGKTSKYVDYPVTDVLQMMGRAGRPQFDTSAVAVIYVQDIKKTFYKRFLYEPFPVESSLLPVLANHVNAEINAGTITSKQGIMEYIAGTYLYRRLFANPK
;
A
#
# COMPACT_ATOMS: atom_id res chain seq x y z
N MET A 1 27.28 20.24 -2.78
CA MET A 1 27.10 20.82 -4.12
C MET A 1 27.71 19.90 -5.17
N ALA A 2 29.04 19.69 -5.20
CA ALA A 2 29.69 18.82 -6.20
C ALA A 2 29.20 17.36 -6.25
N GLU A 3 28.95 16.72 -5.09
CA GLU A 3 28.42 15.34 -5.05
C GLU A 3 27.01 15.22 -5.67
N LEU A 4 26.17 16.22 -5.46
CA LEU A 4 24.82 16.26 -6.02
C LEU A 4 24.86 16.46 -7.54
N GLU A 5 25.75 17.32 -8.04
CA GLU A 5 25.93 17.53 -9.48
C GLU A 5 26.33 16.26 -10.23
N VAL A 6 27.21 15.43 -9.63
CA VAL A 6 27.60 14.13 -10.20
C VAL A 6 26.42 13.15 -10.20
N LEU A 7 25.61 13.13 -9.14
CA LEU A 7 24.41 12.29 -9.09
C LEU A 7 23.35 12.73 -10.11
N LEU A 8 23.17 14.04 -10.30
CA LEU A 8 22.21 14.59 -11.27
C LEU A 8 22.53 14.21 -12.72
N GLN A 9 23.79 13.91 -13.06
CA GLN A 9 24.16 13.39 -14.38
C GLN A 9 23.56 11.99 -14.66
N HIS A 10 23.24 11.24 -13.60
CA HIS A 10 22.69 9.88 -13.68
C HIS A 10 21.16 9.84 -13.61
N VAL A 11 20.53 10.99 -13.31
CA VAL A 11 19.07 11.17 -13.36
C VAL A 11 18.68 11.58 -14.77
N LYS A 12 17.63 10.97 -15.32
CA LYS A 12 17.10 11.29 -16.65
C LYS A 12 15.79 12.06 -16.55
N ASP A 13 14.97 11.80 -15.53
CA ASP A 13 13.72 12.51 -15.31
C ASP A 13 13.98 13.99 -14.97
N GLU A 14 13.44 14.87 -15.82
CA GLU A 14 13.66 16.31 -15.71
C GLU A 14 13.01 16.91 -14.45
N ASN A 15 11.86 16.37 -14.02
CA ASN A 15 11.22 16.84 -12.79
C ASN A 15 12.06 16.45 -11.56
N LEU A 16 12.65 15.25 -11.58
CA LEU A 16 13.49 14.78 -10.49
C LEU A 16 14.79 15.58 -10.40
N LYS A 17 15.41 15.91 -11.54
CA LYS A 17 16.56 16.83 -11.58
C LYS A 17 16.23 18.20 -10.99
N LEU A 18 15.03 18.70 -11.27
CA LEU A 18 14.58 20.01 -10.80
C LEU A 18 14.31 20.02 -9.29
N THR A 19 13.74 18.94 -8.74
CA THR A 19 13.28 18.90 -7.34
C THR A 19 14.38 18.48 -6.35
N LEU A 20 15.31 17.60 -6.75
CA LEU A 20 16.37 17.10 -5.88
C LEU A 20 17.27 18.18 -5.25
N PRO A 21 17.70 19.24 -5.97
CA PRO A 21 18.49 20.33 -5.38
C PRO A 21 17.80 21.08 -4.24
N PHE A 22 16.47 21.04 -4.20
CA PHE A 22 15.67 21.63 -3.13
C PHE A 22 15.40 20.65 -1.98
N GLY A 23 16.02 19.46 -1.99
CA GLY A 23 15.85 18.45 -0.95
C GLY A 23 14.54 17.67 -1.07
N ILE A 24 13.94 17.63 -2.27
CA ILE A 24 12.67 16.96 -2.56
C ILE A 24 12.92 15.85 -3.59
N GLY A 25 12.69 14.60 -3.20
CA GLY A 25 12.73 13.45 -4.10
C GLY A 25 11.33 13.04 -4.56
N MET A 26 11.28 12.30 -5.68
CA MET A 26 10.05 11.67 -6.17
C MET A 26 10.26 10.18 -6.39
N HIS A 27 9.22 9.39 -6.16
CA HIS A 27 9.23 7.94 -6.36
C HIS A 27 7.93 7.45 -6.99
N HIS A 28 8.04 6.93 -8.21
CA HIS A 28 6.92 6.35 -8.94
C HIS A 28 7.41 5.30 -9.95
N ALA A 29 6.48 4.51 -10.48
CA ALA A 29 6.77 3.43 -11.43
C ALA A 29 7.36 3.90 -12.78
N GLY A 30 7.29 5.21 -13.07
CA GLY A 30 7.86 5.80 -14.29
C GLY A 30 9.36 6.07 -14.23
N LEU A 31 9.96 6.05 -13.03
CA LEU A 31 11.41 6.22 -12.86
C LEU A 31 12.15 4.92 -13.15
N SER A 32 13.36 5.03 -13.70
CA SER A 32 14.23 3.88 -13.86
C SER A 32 14.61 3.29 -12.49
N SER A 33 14.97 2.00 -12.46
CA SER A 33 15.42 1.34 -11.22
C SER A 33 16.63 2.03 -10.60
N ASN A 34 17.51 2.62 -11.43
CA ASN A 34 18.66 3.38 -10.94
C ASN A 34 18.23 4.68 -10.26
N GLU A 35 17.31 5.45 -10.86
CA GLU A 35 16.80 6.69 -10.27
C GLU A 35 16.06 6.43 -8.97
N ARG A 36 15.25 5.36 -8.91
CA ARG A 36 14.60 4.93 -7.68
C ARG A 36 15.63 4.64 -6.59
N ALA A 37 16.65 3.83 -6.87
CA ALA A 37 17.71 3.54 -5.91
C ALA A 37 18.46 4.79 -5.42
N ILE A 38 18.75 5.74 -6.32
CA ILE A 38 19.40 7.02 -5.96
C ILE A 38 18.52 7.80 -4.99
N VAL A 39 17.24 8.03 -5.33
CA VAL A 39 16.32 8.77 -4.46
C VAL A 39 16.14 8.08 -3.13
N GLU A 40 16.08 6.74 -3.14
CA GLU A 40 15.93 5.94 -1.94
C GLU A 40 17.11 6.09 -0.99
N GLN A 41 18.33 6.00 -1.53
CA GLN A 41 19.55 6.20 -0.77
C GLN A 41 19.65 7.63 -0.22
N LEU A 42 19.36 8.64 -1.04
CA LEU A 42 19.39 10.03 -0.62
C LEU A 42 18.43 10.32 0.54
N PHE A 43 17.24 9.70 0.54
CA PHE A 43 16.27 9.85 1.62
C PHE A 43 16.73 9.14 2.91
N LEU A 44 17.22 7.91 2.79
CA LEU A 44 17.70 7.13 3.94
C LEU A 44 18.93 7.77 4.61
N GLU A 45 19.84 8.32 3.81
CA GLU A 45 21.01 9.07 4.27
C GLU A 45 20.66 10.49 4.76
N LYS A 46 19.38 10.89 4.72
CA LYS A 46 18.90 12.23 5.10
C LYS A 46 19.53 13.37 4.30
N LYS A 47 20.00 13.09 3.08
CA LYS A 47 20.49 14.09 2.11
C LYS A 47 19.34 14.87 1.48
N ILE A 48 18.16 14.25 1.38
CA ILE A 48 16.89 14.90 1.07
C ILE A 48 15.92 14.73 2.24
N GLN A 49 15.08 15.73 2.49
CA GLN A 49 14.18 15.74 3.64
C GLN A 49 12.76 15.31 3.28
N VAL A 50 12.35 15.52 2.03
CA VAL A 50 11.00 15.21 1.55
C VAL A 50 11.08 14.19 0.42
N LEU A 51 10.25 13.16 0.51
CA LEU A 51 10.05 12.19 -0.55
C LEU A 51 8.56 12.13 -0.90
N ILE A 52 8.25 12.39 -2.17
CA ILE A 52 6.89 12.29 -2.70
C ILE A 52 6.75 10.96 -3.44
N ALA A 53 5.79 10.14 -3.06
CA ALA A 53 5.62 8.81 -3.63
C ALA A 53 4.19 8.55 -4.09
N THR A 54 4.02 7.72 -5.12
CA THR A 54 2.71 7.18 -5.49
C THR A 54 2.23 6.14 -4.48
N ALA A 55 0.91 5.97 -4.36
CA ALA A 55 0.28 5.04 -3.41
C ALA A 55 0.82 3.60 -3.49
N THR A 56 1.28 3.16 -4.67
CA THR A 56 1.91 1.86 -4.89
C THR A 56 3.16 1.63 -4.03
N LEU A 57 3.79 2.69 -3.50
CA LEU A 57 4.94 2.60 -2.61
C LEU A 57 4.60 2.03 -1.22
N ALA A 58 3.33 2.00 -0.86
CA ALA A 58 2.87 1.41 0.41
C ALA A 58 3.42 -0.01 0.60
N TRP A 59 3.51 -0.77 -0.51
CA TRP A 59 3.97 -2.14 -0.57
C TRP A 59 5.28 -2.21 -1.36
N GLY A 60 6.42 -2.32 -0.68
CA GLY A 60 7.66 -2.73 -1.36
C GLY A 60 8.93 -1.95 -1.04
N ILE A 61 8.91 -0.97 -0.12
CA ILE A 61 10.14 -0.25 0.26
C ILE A 61 10.19 -0.04 1.76
N ASN A 62 11.36 -0.29 2.36
CA ASN A 62 11.63 0.01 3.76
C ASN A 62 12.14 1.44 3.94
N MET A 63 11.23 2.40 3.95
CA MET A 63 11.53 3.82 4.18
C MET A 63 10.77 4.35 5.38
N PRO A 64 11.35 4.25 6.58
CA PRO A 64 10.75 4.84 7.75
C PRO A 64 10.96 6.36 7.74
N ALA A 65 9.88 7.11 7.90
CA ALA A 65 9.87 8.57 7.96
C ALA A 65 9.33 9.05 9.31
N HIS A 66 9.73 10.24 9.77
CA HIS A 66 9.15 10.80 11.00
C HIS A 66 7.69 11.23 10.79
N LEU A 67 7.44 11.86 9.64
CA LEU A 67 6.14 12.36 9.21
C LEU A 67 5.74 11.69 7.89
N VAL A 68 4.54 11.12 7.86
CA VAL A 68 3.89 10.67 6.61
C VAL A 68 2.65 11.49 6.37
N ILE A 69 2.48 11.96 5.13
CA ILE A 69 1.29 12.68 4.69
C ILE A 69 0.63 11.87 3.57
N VAL A 70 -0.59 11.40 3.81
CA VAL A 70 -1.44 10.76 2.81
C VAL A 70 -2.29 11.84 2.15
N LYS A 71 -1.92 12.24 0.94
CA LYS A 71 -2.61 13.30 0.17
C LYS A 71 -3.80 12.71 -0.61
N GLY A 72 -4.93 12.59 0.06
CA GLY A 72 -6.17 12.03 -0.51
C GLY A 72 -6.27 10.53 -0.29
N THR A 73 -7.49 10.02 -0.20
CA THR A 73 -7.79 8.62 0.08
C THR A 73 -8.47 7.89 -1.08
N GLU A 74 -8.39 8.46 -2.29
CA GLU A 74 -9.06 7.97 -3.48
C GLU A 74 -8.09 7.95 -4.65
N TYR A 75 -8.34 7.05 -5.60
CA TYR A 75 -7.69 7.04 -6.90
C TYR A 75 -8.72 6.91 -8.01
N PHE A 76 -8.34 7.32 -9.22
CA PHE A 76 -9.21 7.18 -10.38
C PHE A 76 -9.08 5.77 -10.97
N ASP A 77 -10.18 5.02 -11.01
CA ASP A 77 -10.25 3.74 -11.70
C ASP A 77 -10.72 3.93 -13.14
N GLY A 78 -9.81 3.71 -14.09
CA GLY A 78 -10.10 3.84 -15.52
C GLY A 78 -11.09 2.80 -16.07
N LYS A 79 -11.33 1.69 -15.37
CA LYS A 79 -12.33 0.68 -15.81
C LYS A 79 -13.76 1.13 -15.54
N THR A 80 -13.97 1.79 -14.41
CA THR A 80 -15.28 2.28 -13.98
C THR A 80 -15.47 3.78 -14.24
N SER A 81 -14.41 4.48 -14.66
CA SER A 81 -14.35 5.93 -14.89
C SER A 81 -14.80 6.75 -13.69
N LYS A 82 -14.44 6.29 -12.48
CA LYS A 82 -14.83 6.90 -11.21
C LYS A 82 -13.66 6.96 -10.24
N TYR A 83 -13.73 7.88 -9.30
CA TYR A 83 -12.87 7.83 -8.12
C TYR A 83 -13.38 6.75 -7.19
N VAL A 84 -12.47 5.87 -6.78
CA VAL A 84 -12.70 4.79 -5.84
C VAL A 84 -11.77 4.98 -4.65
N ASP A 85 -12.24 4.60 -3.47
CA ASP A 85 -11.45 4.68 -2.25
C ASP A 85 -10.28 3.70 -2.30
N TYR A 86 -9.15 4.10 -1.73
CA TYR A 86 -8.09 3.14 -1.43
C TYR A 86 -8.61 2.08 -0.45
N PRO A 87 -8.21 0.82 -0.63
CA PRO A 87 -8.34 -0.17 0.43
C PRO A 87 -7.77 0.37 1.74
N VAL A 88 -8.48 0.18 2.86
CA VAL A 88 -8.03 0.67 4.17
C VAL A 88 -6.66 0.09 4.53
N THR A 89 -6.38 -1.14 4.11
CA THR A 89 -5.07 -1.78 4.26
C THR A 89 -3.94 -0.98 3.62
N ASP A 90 -4.18 -0.38 2.45
CA ASP A 90 -3.16 0.42 1.76
C ASP A 90 -2.88 1.71 2.51
N VAL A 91 -3.94 2.37 3.01
CA VAL A 91 -3.80 3.56 3.85
C VAL A 91 -3.05 3.23 5.15
N LEU A 92 -3.35 2.10 5.78
CA LEU A 92 -2.63 1.62 6.96
C LEU A 92 -1.15 1.35 6.65
N GLN A 93 -0.83 0.74 5.51
CA GLN A 93 0.57 0.53 5.10
C GLN A 93 1.30 1.84 4.83
N MET A 94 0.66 2.82 4.18
CA MET A 94 1.24 4.15 3.98
C MET A 94 1.55 4.80 5.33
N MET A 95 0.58 4.83 6.25
CA MET A 95 0.77 5.38 7.58
C MET A 95 1.81 4.63 8.41
N GLY A 96 1.92 3.31 8.24
CA GLY A 96 2.91 2.47 8.91
C GLY A 96 4.37 2.82 8.56
N ARG A 97 4.59 3.65 7.53
CA ARG A 97 5.90 4.26 7.25
C ARG A 97 6.25 5.39 8.21
N ALA A 98 5.27 5.93 8.94
CA ALA A 98 5.51 6.90 10.00
C ALA A 98 6.07 6.18 11.23
N GLY A 99 7.33 6.44 11.54
CA GLY A 99 8.05 5.85 12.65
C GLY A 99 9.40 5.34 12.23
N ARG A 100 10.44 5.84 12.91
CA ARG A 100 11.81 5.36 12.77
C ARG A 100 12.23 4.71 14.09
N PRO A 101 11.96 3.41 14.29
CA PRO A 101 12.43 2.69 15.46
C PRO A 101 13.94 2.93 15.63
N GLN A 102 14.39 3.12 16.86
CA GLN A 102 15.77 3.47 17.23
C GLN A 102 16.21 4.93 16.99
N PHE A 103 15.50 5.70 16.17
CA PHE A 103 15.86 7.10 15.89
C PHE A 103 14.91 8.10 16.55
N ASP A 104 13.61 7.82 16.55
CA ASP A 104 12.59 8.71 17.09
C ASP A 104 11.79 8.05 18.22
N THR A 105 11.35 8.85 19.18
CA THR A 105 10.42 8.42 20.26
C THR A 105 8.95 8.58 19.87
N SER A 106 8.67 9.28 18.77
CA SER A 106 7.33 9.54 18.26
C SER A 106 7.34 9.65 16.74
N ALA A 107 6.16 9.53 16.15
CA ALA A 107 5.94 9.70 14.72
C ALA A 107 4.58 10.34 14.47
N VAL A 108 4.43 10.98 13.32
CA VAL A 108 3.18 11.65 12.95
C VAL A 108 2.70 11.15 11.59
N ALA A 109 1.43 10.78 11.50
CA ALA A 109 0.76 10.48 10.26
C ALA A 109 -0.41 11.44 10.06
N VAL A 110 -0.44 12.15 8.94
CA VAL A 110 -1.50 13.10 8.56
C VAL A 110 -2.23 12.54 7.34
N ILE A 111 -3.54 12.37 7.44
CA ILE A 111 -4.38 11.89 6.33
C ILE A 111 -5.29 13.03 5.89
N TYR A 112 -5.14 13.46 4.66
CA TYR A 112 -6.11 14.34 4.01
C TYR A 112 -7.21 13.49 3.38
N VAL A 113 -8.44 13.69 3.85
CA VAL A 113 -9.62 12.95 3.43
C VAL A 113 -10.82 13.89 3.32
N GLN A 114 -11.76 13.55 2.44
CA GLN A 114 -13.04 14.25 2.36
C GLN A 114 -13.79 14.17 3.70
N ASP A 115 -14.45 15.27 4.11
CA ASP A 115 -15.05 15.37 5.45
C ASP A 115 -16.10 14.26 5.70
N ILE A 116 -16.88 13.89 4.67
CA ILE A 116 -17.88 12.82 4.76
C ILE A 116 -17.29 11.45 5.11
N LYS A 117 -16.01 11.21 4.78
CA LYS A 117 -15.30 9.94 5.07
C LYS A 117 -14.43 10.01 6.31
N LYS A 118 -14.31 11.18 6.95
CA LYS A 118 -13.44 11.40 8.13
C LYS A 118 -13.79 10.47 9.29
N THR A 119 -15.07 10.28 9.57
CA THR A 119 -15.54 9.40 10.65
C THR A 119 -15.21 7.94 10.37
N PHE A 120 -15.34 7.51 9.11
CA PHE A 120 -14.94 6.17 8.67
C PHE A 120 -13.46 5.93 8.97
N TYR A 121 -12.56 6.78 8.46
CA TYR A 121 -11.13 6.60 8.70
C TYR A 121 -10.76 6.70 10.18
N LYS A 122 -11.33 7.64 10.94
CA LYS A 122 -11.11 7.70 12.39
C LYS A 122 -11.43 6.37 13.07
N ARG A 123 -12.56 5.76 12.76
CA ARG A 123 -12.95 4.48 13.37
C ARG A 123 -11.94 3.37 13.06
N PHE A 124 -11.56 3.20 11.80
CA PHE A 124 -10.64 2.13 11.39
C PHE A 124 -9.18 2.32 11.82
N LEU A 125 -8.78 3.53 12.23
CA LEU A 125 -7.43 3.77 12.76
C LEU A 125 -7.30 3.43 14.24
N TYR A 126 -8.39 3.49 14.99
CA TYR A 126 -8.39 3.24 16.44
C TYR A 126 -9.07 1.93 16.84
N GLU A 127 -9.91 1.37 15.96
CA GLU A 127 -10.53 0.06 16.14
C GLU A 127 -9.86 -0.99 15.23
N PRO A 128 -9.74 -2.25 15.68
CA PRO A 128 -9.24 -3.33 14.84
C PRO A 128 -10.07 -3.49 13.56
N PHE A 129 -9.39 -3.66 12.42
CA PHE A 129 -10.04 -3.84 11.13
C PHE A 129 -10.75 -5.19 11.05
N PRO A 130 -12.07 -5.25 10.77
CA PRO A 130 -12.79 -6.49 10.55
C PRO A 130 -12.38 -7.07 9.19
N VAL A 131 -11.80 -8.27 9.21
CA VAL A 131 -11.44 -9.00 7.99
C VAL A 131 -12.57 -9.97 7.64
N GLU A 132 -12.99 -9.95 6.37
CA GLU A 132 -14.01 -10.85 5.82
C GLU A 132 -13.43 -11.68 4.67
N SER A 133 -14.03 -12.83 4.39
CA SER A 133 -13.59 -13.67 3.29
C SER A 133 -14.20 -13.23 1.95
N SER A 134 -13.36 -12.94 0.98
CA SER A 134 -13.75 -12.74 -0.42
C SER A 134 -13.60 -14.01 -1.27
N LEU A 135 -13.65 -15.20 -0.66
CA LEU A 135 -13.49 -16.47 -1.38
C LEU A 135 -14.71 -16.81 -2.25
N LEU A 136 -15.93 -16.46 -1.80
CA LEU A 136 -17.17 -16.87 -2.45
C LEU A 136 -17.25 -16.51 -3.95
N PRO A 137 -16.88 -15.29 -4.41
CA PRO A 137 -16.92 -14.93 -5.83
C PRO A 137 -15.96 -15.73 -6.73
N VAL A 138 -14.88 -16.30 -6.16
CA VAL A 138 -13.84 -17.03 -6.89
C VAL A 138 -13.81 -18.52 -6.54
N LEU A 139 -14.75 -18.99 -5.72
CA LEU A 139 -14.78 -20.34 -5.18
C LEU A 139 -14.78 -21.42 -6.28
N ALA A 140 -15.51 -21.19 -7.37
CA ALA A 140 -15.58 -22.11 -8.50
C ALA A 140 -14.20 -22.41 -9.09
N ASN A 141 -13.32 -21.42 -9.17
CA ASN A 141 -11.97 -21.59 -9.71
C ASN A 141 -11.12 -22.49 -8.79
N HIS A 142 -11.20 -22.25 -7.47
CA HIS A 142 -10.47 -23.05 -6.48
C HIS A 142 -10.98 -24.49 -6.43
N VAL A 143 -12.30 -24.70 -6.38
CA VAL A 143 -12.89 -26.05 -6.39
C VAL A 143 -12.53 -26.80 -7.67
N ASN A 144 -12.57 -26.15 -8.83
CA ASN A 144 -12.16 -26.77 -10.09
C ASN A 144 -10.68 -27.20 -10.07
N ALA A 145 -9.79 -26.36 -9.50
CA ALA A 145 -8.38 -26.71 -9.35
C ALA A 145 -8.17 -27.93 -8.44
N GLU A 146 -8.89 -28.01 -7.32
CA GLU A 146 -8.81 -29.13 -6.37
C GLU A 146 -9.42 -30.43 -6.90
N ILE A 147 -10.45 -30.35 -7.75
CA ILE A 147 -10.97 -31.51 -8.48
C ILE A 147 -9.89 -32.03 -9.45
N ASN A 148 -9.27 -31.13 -10.22
CA ASN A 148 -8.20 -31.51 -11.15
C ASN A 148 -6.95 -32.06 -10.44
N ALA A 149 -6.64 -31.56 -9.24
CA ALA A 149 -5.57 -32.09 -8.40
C ALA A 149 -5.88 -33.47 -7.80
N GLY A 150 -7.14 -33.92 -7.86
CA GLY A 150 -7.59 -35.16 -7.25
C GLY A 150 -7.87 -35.06 -5.75
N THR A 151 -7.73 -33.88 -5.14
CA THR A 151 -8.07 -33.62 -3.73
C THR A 151 -9.58 -33.76 -3.50
N ILE A 152 -10.40 -33.26 -4.42
CA ILE A 152 -11.86 -33.32 -4.35
C ILE A 152 -12.36 -34.32 -5.39
N THR A 153 -12.86 -35.46 -4.93
CA THR A 153 -13.41 -36.53 -5.80
C THR A 153 -14.92 -36.69 -5.69
N SER A 154 -15.56 -35.97 -4.77
CA SER A 154 -16.99 -36.09 -4.50
C SER A 154 -17.61 -34.77 -4.04
N LYS A 155 -18.95 -34.69 -4.11
CA LYS A 155 -19.70 -33.53 -3.59
C LYS A 155 -19.48 -33.32 -2.10
N GLN A 156 -19.34 -34.39 -1.32
CA GLN A 156 -19.05 -34.31 0.11
C GLN A 156 -17.66 -33.69 0.34
N GLY A 157 -16.67 -34.03 -0.49
CA GLY A 157 -15.35 -33.42 -0.45
C GLY A 157 -15.35 -31.91 -0.70
N ILE A 158 -16.29 -31.39 -1.51
CA ILE A 158 -16.46 -29.93 -1.69
C ILE A 158 -16.90 -29.29 -0.36
N MET A 159 -17.85 -29.90 0.35
CA MET A 159 -18.33 -29.36 1.63
C MET A 159 -17.23 -29.38 2.69
N GLU A 160 -16.44 -30.44 2.75
CA GLU A 160 -15.28 -30.56 3.64
C GLU A 160 -14.19 -29.52 3.32
N TYR A 161 -13.91 -29.31 2.03
CA TYR A 161 -13.00 -28.26 1.57
C TYR A 161 -13.46 -26.89 2.05
N ILE A 162 -14.72 -26.53 1.80
CA ILE A 162 -15.29 -25.24 2.23
C ILE A 162 -15.24 -25.12 3.75
N ALA A 163 -15.55 -26.18 4.49
CA ALA A 163 -15.52 -26.18 5.96
C ALA A 163 -14.13 -25.86 6.54
N GLY A 164 -13.05 -26.17 5.81
CA GLY A 164 -11.68 -25.82 6.17
C GLY A 164 -11.29 -24.36 5.91
N THR A 165 -12.13 -23.57 5.26
CA THR A 165 -11.78 -22.20 4.84
C THR A 165 -12.15 -21.13 5.88
N TYR A 166 -11.50 -19.96 5.74
CA TYR A 166 -11.89 -18.77 6.50
C TYR A 166 -13.32 -18.31 6.18
N LEU A 167 -13.81 -18.54 4.95
CA LEU A 167 -15.20 -18.25 4.56
C LEU A 167 -16.19 -18.97 5.46
N TYR A 168 -16.01 -20.26 5.70
CA TYR A 168 -16.88 -21.04 6.58
C TYR A 168 -16.91 -20.48 8.00
N ARG A 169 -15.74 -20.13 8.56
CA ARG A 169 -15.65 -19.52 9.90
C ARG A 169 -16.39 -18.18 9.97
N ARG A 170 -16.27 -17.33 8.94
CA ARG A 170 -16.94 -16.03 8.89
C ARG A 170 -18.43 -16.13 8.65
N LEU A 171 -18.89 -17.11 7.89
CA LEU A 171 -20.31 -17.31 7.59
C LEU A 171 -21.16 -17.53 8.87
N PHE A 172 -20.62 -18.20 9.90
CA PHE A 172 -21.32 -18.31 11.19
C PHE A 172 -21.22 -17.06 12.06
N ALA A 173 -20.12 -16.31 11.95
CA ALA A 173 -19.88 -15.12 12.77
C ALA A 173 -20.59 -13.87 12.23
N ASN A 174 -20.73 -13.76 10.91
CA ASN A 174 -21.37 -12.66 10.22
C ASN A 174 -22.07 -13.19 8.94
N PRO A 175 -23.28 -13.77 9.06
CA PRO A 175 -23.99 -14.44 7.96
C PRO A 175 -24.65 -13.50 6.94
N LYS A 176 -24.74 -12.20 7.24
CA LYS A 176 -25.39 -11.19 6.40
C LYS A 176 -24.38 -10.51 5.49
#